data_AF-A0A929I0I0-F1
#
_entry.id   AF-A0A929I0I0-F1
#
_cell.length_a   1.000
_cell.length_b   1.000
_cell.length_c   1.000
_cell.angle_alpha   90.00
_cell.angle_beta   90.00
_cell.angle_gamma   90.00
#
_symmetry.space_group_name_H-M   'P 1'
#
loop_
_entity.id
_entity.type
_entity.pdbx_description
1 polymer ?
#
loop_
_entity_poly.entity_id
_entity_poly.type
_entity_poly.pdbx_seq_one_letter_code
_entity_poly.pdbx_strand_id
1 'polypeptide(L)'
;MTSISRISPSQIAFYDSDRKGILIHKDQLEDTPFEVGDRFSVRKGKRELFAMTIIKDDNGDIFFDKRGIFIERTRKIDIFLGGIFDEYVFYIEPEIPLTIKIKALEIVQDNHQKWF
;
A
#
# COMPACT_ATOMS: atom_id res chain seq x y z
N MET A 1 -14.24 16.93 15.10
CA MET A 1 -14.20 17.20 13.65
C MET A 1 -12.84 16.76 13.15
N THR A 2 -12.69 15.47 12.82
CA THR A 2 -11.43 14.95 12.26
C THR A 2 -11.35 15.42 10.81
N SER A 3 -10.38 16.29 10.55
CA SER A 3 -10.02 16.77 9.23
C SER A 3 -9.95 15.61 8.25
N ILE A 4 -10.70 15.69 7.16
CA ILE A 4 -10.47 14.88 5.97
C ILE A 4 -9.03 15.18 5.57
N SER A 5 -8.10 14.29 5.91
CA SER A 5 -6.72 14.39 5.43
C SER A 5 -6.83 14.32 3.92
N ARG A 6 -6.60 15.45 3.23
CA ARG A 6 -6.50 15.46 1.77
C ARG A 6 -5.41 14.47 1.41
N ILE A 7 -5.79 13.34 0.84
CA ILE A 7 -4.84 12.35 0.34
C ILE A 7 -4.02 13.04 -0.75
N SER A 8 -2.71 13.13 -0.56
CA SER A 8 -1.85 13.72 -1.58
C SER A 8 -1.73 12.77 -2.77
N PRO A 9 -1.70 13.26 -4.02
CA PRO A 9 -1.41 12.42 -5.19
C PRO A 9 -0.10 11.63 -5.04
N SER A 10 0.89 12.17 -4.31
CA SER A 10 2.15 11.48 -4.02
C SER A 10 1.97 10.22 -3.15
N GLN A 11 0.83 10.04 -2.49
CA GLN A 11 0.52 8.88 -1.66
C GLN A 11 -0.34 7.84 -2.37
N ILE A 12 -0.62 8.02 -3.67
CA ILE A 12 -1.46 7.11 -4.45
C ILE A 12 -0.58 6.17 -5.26
N ALA A 13 -0.66 4.89 -4.96
CA ALA A 13 -0.11 3.80 -5.74
C ALA A 13 -1.16 3.27 -6.72
N PHE A 14 -0.69 2.77 -7.87
CA PHE A 14 -1.57 2.34 -8.95
C PHE A 14 -1.39 0.86 -9.26
N TYR A 15 -2.46 0.22 -9.69
CA TYR A 15 -2.40 -1.08 -10.32
C TYR A 15 -1.75 -0.97 -11.70
N ASP A 16 -0.65 -1.70 -11.88
CA ASP A 16 0.07 -1.89 -13.13
C ASP A 16 -0.52 -3.15 -13.81
N SER A 17 -1.32 -2.94 -14.85
CA SER A 17 -1.99 -4.03 -15.58
C SER A 17 -1.02 -4.94 -16.32
N ASP A 18 0.12 -4.40 -16.77
CA ASP A 18 1.11 -5.15 -17.55
C ASP A 18 1.85 -6.14 -16.65
N ARG A 19 2.18 -5.71 -15.43
CA ARG A 19 2.85 -6.54 -14.42
C ARG A 19 1.88 -7.28 -13.52
N LYS A 20 0.58 -6.98 -13.57
CA LYS A 20 -0.48 -7.53 -12.72
C LYS A 20 -0.18 -7.34 -11.23
N GLY A 21 0.12 -6.11 -10.83
CA GLY A 21 0.47 -5.81 -9.46
C GLY A 21 0.27 -4.35 -9.10
N ILE A 22 0.58 -4.00 -7.86
CA ILE A 22 0.51 -2.63 -7.35
C ILE A 22 1.92 -2.07 -7.37
N LEU A 23 2.10 -0.87 -7.92
CA LEU A 23 3.37 -0.17 -7.94
C LEU A 23 3.29 1.09 -7.09
N ILE A 24 4.15 1.16 -6.06
CA ILE A 24 4.50 2.42 -5.39
C ILE A 24 5.77 2.92 -6.08
N HIS A 25 5.68 4.02 -6.83
CA HIS A 25 6.78 4.52 -7.63
C HIS A 25 7.92 5.04 -6.74
N LYS A 26 9.17 4.90 -7.20
CA LYS A 26 10.36 5.32 -6.45
C LYS A 26 10.28 6.79 -6.00
N ASP A 27 9.79 7.67 -6.87
CA ASP A 27 9.68 9.11 -6.59
C ASP A 27 8.73 9.40 -5.41
N GLN A 28 7.80 8.49 -5.12
CA GLN A 28 6.89 8.56 -3.98
C GLN A 28 7.55 8.11 -2.67
N LEU A 29 8.76 7.55 -2.75
CA LEU A 29 9.52 6.97 -1.66
C LEU A 29 10.80 7.77 -1.33
N GLU A 30 11.06 8.92 -1.99
CA GLU A 30 12.32 9.67 -1.84
C GLU A 30 12.56 10.17 -0.40
N ASP A 31 11.51 10.62 0.29
CA ASP A 31 11.60 11.13 1.68
C ASP A 31 11.41 10.03 2.74
N THR A 32 11.62 8.77 2.36
CA THR A 32 11.36 7.60 3.22
C THR A 32 12.67 6.92 3.62
N PRO A 33 12.69 6.17 4.73
CA PRO A 33 13.89 5.43 5.14
C PRO A 33 14.15 4.16 4.32
N PHE A 34 13.44 3.96 3.20
CA PHE A 34 13.56 2.76 2.37
C PHE A 34 14.56 2.97 1.26
N GLU A 35 15.36 1.94 0.98
CA GLU A 35 16.40 1.98 -0.03
C GLU A 35 16.19 0.90 -1.10
N VAL A 36 16.72 1.16 -2.31
CA VAL A 36 16.75 0.14 -3.37
C VAL A 36 17.55 -1.06 -2.86
N GLY A 37 16.96 -2.25 -2.91
CA GLY A 37 17.51 -3.45 -2.28
C GLY A 37 16.70 -3.93 -1.07
N ASP A 38 15.91 -3.05 -0.46
CA ASP A 38 15.06 -3.42 0.67
C ASP A 38 14.01 -4.44 0.27
N ARG A 39 13.74 -5.34 1.22
CA ARG A 39 12.74 -6.39 1.10
C ARG A 39 11.63 -6.19 2.12
N PHE A 40 10.44 -6.69 1.81
CA PHE A 40 9.26 -6.51 2.63
C PHE A 40 8.42 -7.78 2.72
N SER A 41 7.84 -7.98 3.89
CA SER A 41 6.89 -9.05 4.17
C SER A 41 5.49 -8.50 4.37
N VAL A 42 4.49 -9.22 3.87
CA VAL A 42 3.08 -8.87 4.00
C VAL A 42 2.55 -9.30 5.37
N ARG A 43 2.02 -8.36 6.14
CA ARG A 43 1.21 -8.61 7.33
C ARG A 43 -0.26 -8.31 7.08
N LYS A 44 -1.12 -9.21 7.58
CA LYS A 44 -2.57 -9.03 7.58
C LYS A 44 -2.96 -7.97 8.63
N GLY A 45 -3.71 -6.95 8.23
CA GLY A 45 -4.41 -6.08 9.18
C GLY A 45 -5.43 -6.89 9.97
N LYS A 46 -5.33 -6.94 11.30
CA LYS A 46 -6.21 -7.79 12.13
C LYS A 46 -7.69 -7.35 12.13
N ARG A 47 -8.00 -6.10 11.77
CA ARG A 47 -9.34 -5.51 11.95
C ARG A 47 -9.80 -4.55 10.85
N GLU A 48 -8.99 -4.30 9.81
CA GLU A 48 -9.33 -3.36 8.75
C GLU A 48 -9.61 -4.12 7.44
N LEU A 49 -10.79 -3.90 6.86
CA LEU A 49 -11.14 -4.39 5.53
C LEU A 49 -10.43 -3.54 4.47
N PHE A 50 -10.15 -4.14 3.31
CA PHE A 50 -9.53 -3.47 2.16
C PHE A 50 -8.20 -2.78 2.50
N ALA A 51 -7.44 -3.40 3.41
CA ALA A 51 -6.19 -2.88 3.92
C ALA A 51 -5.15 -4.00 4.07
N MET A 52 -3.91 -3.68 3.78
CA MET A 52 -2.76 -4.53 4.06
C MET A 52 -1.60 -3.71 4.60
N THR A 53 -0.63 -4.39 5.21
CA THR A 53 0.60 -3.76 5.69
C THR A 53 1.78 -4.53 5.13
N ILE A 54 2.79 -3.82 4.65
CA ILE A 54 4.11 -4.38 4.36
C ILE A 54 5.12 -3.80 5.34
N ILE A 55 6.01 -4.65 5.84
CA ILE A 55 7.04 -4.27 6.82
C ILE A 55 8.38 -4.67 6.23
N LYS A 56 9.40 -3.81 6.37
CA LYS A 56 10.75 -4.18 5.96
C LYS A 56 11.17 -5.48 6.64
N ASP A 57 11.63 -6.42 5.84
CA ASP A 57 12.05 -7.75 6.25
C ASP A 57 13.11 -8.23 5.25
N ASP A 58 14.33 -8.47 5.72
CA ASP A 58 15.46 -8.86 4.87
C ASP A 58 15.21 -10.18 4.11
N ASN A 59 14.25 -10.99 4.57
CA ASN A 59 13.84 -12.24 3.92
C ASN A 59 12.49 -12.13 3.19
N GLY A 60 11.94 -10.93 3.08
CA GLY A 60 10.66 -10.67 2.43
C GLY A 60 10.67 -10.93 0.93
N ASP A 61 9.47 -11.27 0.41
CA ASP A 61 9.25 -11.58 -1.00
C ASP A 61 9.07 -10.32 -1.87
N ILE A 62 8.64 -9.21 -1.28
CA ILE A 62 8.43 -7.94 -1.98
C ILE A 62 9.76 -7.18 -2.01
N PHE A 63 10.16 -6.69 -3.17
CA PHE A 63 11.46 -6.04 -3.37
C PHE A 63 11.30 -4.58 -3.83
N PHE A 64 12.11 -3.70 -3.26
CA PHE A 64 12.28 -2.34 -3.76
C PHE A 64 13.37 -2.32 -4.84
N ASP A 65 12.94 -2.22 -6.11
CA ASP A 65 13.83 -2.09 -7.26
C ASP A 65 14.03 -0.61 -7.68
N LYS A 66 14.66 -0.38 -8.84
CA LYS A 66 14.91 0.97 -9.36
C LYS A 66 13.64 1.74 -9.74
N ARG A 67 12.51 1.05 -9.94
CA ARG A 67 11.20 1.64 -10.28
C ARG A 67 10.36 1.91 -9.04
N GLY A 68 10.59 1.18 -7.94
CA GLY A 68 9.80 1.31 -6.73
C GLY A 68 9.55 -0.01 -6.01
N ILE A 69 8.54 -0.01 -5.14
CA ILE A 69 8.05 -1.22 -4.48
C ILE A 69 6.94 -1.80 -5.34
N PHE A 70 7.14 -3.01 -5.85
CA PHE A 70 6.14 -3.73 -6.64
C PHE A 70 5.55 -4.89 -5.84
N ILE A 71 4.22 -4.92 -5.75
CA ILE A 71 3.46 -5.92 -4.99
C ILE A 71 2.62 -6.71 -5.99
N GLU A 72 3.01 -7.94 -6.27
CA GLU A 72 2.24 -8.81 -7.15
C GLU A 72 0.84 -9.05 -6.59
N ARG A 73 -0.19 -8.95 -7.45
CA ARG A 73 -1.58 -9.25 -7.08
C ARG A 73 -1.79 -10.76 -7.06
N THR A 74 -1.40 -11.37 -5.95
CA THR A 74 -1.75 -12.75 -5.64
C THR A 74 -3.14 -12.84 -5.03
N ARG A 75 -3.73 -14.04 -5.02
CA ARG A 75 -5.01 -14.30 -4.33
C ARG A 75 -5.02 -13.83 -2.88
N LYS A 76 -3.87 -13.89 -2.19
CA LYS A 76 -3.72 -13.40 -0.81
C LYS A 76 -3.86 -11.88 -0.74
N ILE A 77 -3.26 -11.15 -1.69
CA ILE A 77 -3.37 -9.69 -1.78
C ILE A 77 -4.78 -9.28 -2.15
N ASP A 78 -5.42 -9.96 -3.11
CA ASP A 78 -6.82 -9.71 -3.50
C ASP A 78 -7.78 -9.84 -2.32
N ILE A 79 -7.58 -10.85 -1.46
CA ILE A 79 -8.38 -11.04 -0.24
C ILE A 79 -8.23 -9.87 0.73
N PHE A 80 -7.04 -9.24 0.78
CA PHE A 80 -6.78 -8.14 1.71
C PHE A 80 -7.23 -6.79 1.17
N LEU A 81 -6.96 -6.51 -0.10
CA LEU A 81 -7.17 -5.20 -0.70
C LEU A 81 -8.46 -5.10 -1.51
N GLY A 82 -9.12 -6.22 -1.81
CA GLY A 82 -10.24 -6.26 -2.74
C GLY A 82 -9.72 -6.34 -4.17
N GLY A 83 -10.05 -7.43 -4.86
CA GLY A 83 -9.51 -7.75 -6.19
C GLY A 83 -9.96 -6.83 -7.33
N ILE A 84 -10.72 -5.78 -7.02
CA ILE A 84 -11.47 -4.96 -7.99
C ILE A 84 -10.96 -3.51 -8.10
N PHE A 85 -10.06 -3.10 -7.20
CA PHE A 85 -9.59 -1.72 -7.15
C PHE A 85 -8.31 -1.54 -7.98
N ASP A 86 -8.18 -0.35 -8.57
CA ASP A 86 -7.01 0.04 -9.36
C ASP A 86 -6.15 1.11 -8.66
N GLU A 87 -6.71 1.83 -7.68
CA GLU A 87 -6.03 2.90 -6.97
C GLU A 87 -5.94 2.60 -5.48
N TYR A 88 -4.76 2.84 -4.92
CA TYR A 88 -4.44 2.54 -3.53
C TYR A 88 -3.77 3.73 -2.87
N VAL A 89 -4.15 4.04 -1.65
CA VAL A 89 -3.39 4.98 -0.83
C VAL A 89 -2.42 4.23 0.07
N PHE A 90 -1.20 4.73 0.19
CA PHE A 90 -0.24 4.20 1.14
C PHE A 90 0.15 5.24 2.20
N TYR A 91 0.47 4.75 3.39
CA TYR A 91 0.90 5.53 4.55
C TYR A 91 2.13 4.88 5.16
N ILE A 92 3.12 5.69 5.50
CA ILE A 92 4.22 5.25 6.35
C ILE A 92 3.75 5.38 7.78
N GLU A 93 3.72 4.27 8.51
CA GLU A 93 3.24 4.25 9.88
C GLU A 93 4.26 4.93 10.80
N PRO A 94 3.93 6.07 11.45
CA PRO A 94 4.89 6.79 12.28
C PRO A 94 5.20 6.05 13.59
N GLU A 95 4.25 5.23 14.07
CA GLU A 95 4.36 4.48 15.33
C GLU A 95 5.07 3.13 15.14
N ILE A 96 5.14 2.61 13.92
CA ILE A 96 5.76 1.32 13.61
C ILE A 96 6.86 1.57 12.58
N PRO A 97 8.14 1.54 12.98
CA PRO A 97 9.25 1.79 12.07
C PRO A 97 9.20 0.90 10.83
N LEU A 98 9.64 1.46 9.70
CA LEU A 98 9.85 0.73 8.44
C LEU A 98 8.62 -0.04 7.96
N THR A 99 7.44 0.53 8.18
CA THR A 99 6.15 -0.08 7.88
C THR A 99 5.33 0.81 6.96
N ILE A 100 4.79 0.20 5.91
CA ILE A 100 3.87 0.85 4.96
C ILE A 100 2.51 0.18 5.07
N LYS A 101 1.47 0.96 5.32
CA LYS A 101 0.08 0.53 5.25
C LYS A 101 -0.50 0.95 3.90
N ILE A 102 -1.27 0.06 3.30
CA ILE A 102 -1.87 0.24 1.97
C ILE A 102 -3.36 -0.01 2.10
N LYS A 103 -4.18 0.86 1.50
CA LYS A 103 -5.65 0.76 1.48
C LYS A 103 -6.18 1.05 0.09
N ALA A 104 -7.31 0.44 -0.28
CA ALA A 104 -8.03 0.85 -1.49
C ALA A 104 -8.47 2.31 -1.38
N LEU A 105 -8.16 3.13 -2.40
CA LEU A 105 -8.40 4.58 -2.36
C LEU A 105 -9.90 4.90 -2.23
N GLU A 106 -10.74 4.20 -2.99
CA GLU A 106 -12.20 4.35 -2.96
C GLU A 106 -12.78 4.19 -1.55
N ILE A 107 -12.28 3.22 -0.79
CA ILE A 107 -12.73 2.94 0.59
C ILE A 107 -12.31 4.06 1.55
N VAL A 108 -11.18 4.71 1.30
CA VAL A 108 -10.72 5.84 2.13
C VAL A 108 -11.45 7.14 1.78
N GLN A 109 -11.79 7.34 0.50
CA GLN A 109 -12.49 8.55 0.05
C GLN A 109 -13.98 8.53 0.42
N ASP A 110 -14.58 7.35 0.51
CA ASP A 110 -15.98 7.24 0.82
C ASP A 110 -16.25 7.38 2.33
N ASN A 111 -16.27 8.65 2.76
CA ASN A 111 -16.57 9.09 4.11
C ASN A 111 -18.06 8.89 4.50
N HIS A 112 -18.89 8.35 3.62
CA HIS A 112 -20.33 8.21 3.81
C HIS A 112 -20.85 6.75 3.73
N GLN A 113 -19.97 5.74 3.72
CA GLN A 113 -20.34 4.35 3.40
C GLN A 113 -21.29 3.67 4.41
N LYS A 114 -22.58 3.74 4.06
CA LYS A 114 -23.63 2.72 4.32
C LYS A 114 -23.29 1.40 3.61
N TRP A 115 -22.22 0.72 4.02
CA TRP A 115 -21.87 -0.60 3.48
C TRP A 115 -22.36 -1.75 4.37
N PHE A 116 -23.43 -1.48 5.11
CA PHE A 116 -24.34 -2.41 5.79
C PHE A 116 -25.74 -1.78 5.87
#